data_AF-W0FNI4-F1
#
_entry.id   AF-W0FNI4-F1
#
_cell.length_a   1.000
_cell.length_b   1.000
_cell.length_c   1.000
_cell.angle_alpha   90.00
_cell.angle_beta   90.00
_cell.angle_gamma   90.00
#
_symmetry.space_group_name_H-M   'P 1'
#
loop_
_entity.id
_entity.type
_entity.pdbx_description
1 polymer ?
#
loop_
_entity_poly.entity_id
_entity_poly.type
_entity_poly.pdbx_seq_one_letter_code
_entity_poly.pdbx_strand_id
1 'polypeptide(L)'
;MRKVVWILTALLAAGCSRAPKDGVFQAPRTIVTCDPELDDNNSMVRFLLHATDYQIDGLVYTSSRFHWLGDGKGTTQFVPGAEYDNMGLGPQTSWRFNPDERFIDDIIDAYAACYANLKVHDSRYPSPEYLRSVTKWGNCVFEGDYSYDTEGSELIKANILDDKPGPLFIQAWGGSSSIAAALRSIEDQYKGTDEWDTILTKVNEKVILCLSGDQDNAYNSYIAVNWPDIWVWNTNAQLGRYTGNPSLTDPAWTARYMTLGPIGARVRLWGDGKQMVPGDKTDFIGPSAGKTREEMTAEGYYVWTNIQPQGTLYGDGDSGCFYMLIDNGLRAWQDPTWGGWSGRWDITRGAPQSGHPAYMGNNLAQLSGRPDRSRNAAAGNGPAPTGASPGLAAMMRAGGAEDHTFPNLTPERNLSEAARMKWSVTPNFADANHYPIVTGPFALSAKPGETVKIKASAQDPDGDALALKWWYFPVGTYVLTNDSALAVDSPDTAETTFTVPADAKPGETIHFVLQAQDDGDPVLTKYLRTVITVK
;
A
#
# COMPACT_ATOMS: atom_id res chain seq x y z
N MET A 1 -19.06 24.10 34.28
CA MET A 1 -18.46 25.02 33.30
C MET A 1 -16.95 25.02 33.50
N ARG A 2 -16.22 24.12 32.82
CA ARG A 2 -14.76 24.16 32.71
C ARG A 2 -14.44 24.58 31.29
N LYS A 3 -13.78 25.73 31.14
CA LYS A 3 -13.36 26.28 29.87
C LYS A 3 -12.30 25.35 29.27
N VAL A 4 -12.63 24.69 28.17
CA VAL A 4 -11.66 24.02 27.31
C VAL A 4 -10.91 25.14 26.59
N VAL A 5 -9.68 25.40 27.02
CA VAL A 5 -8.75 26.26 26.31
C VAL A 5 -8.16 25.40 25.19
N TRP A 6 -8.61 25.65 23.97
CA TRP A 6 -7.93 25.16 22.77
C TRP A 6 -6.60 25.92 22.67
N ILE A 7 -5.54 25.32 23.20
CA ILE A 7 -4.18 25.74 22.87
C ILE A 7 -3.97 25.29 21.43
N LEU A 8 -4.05 26.24 20.49
CA LEU A 8 -3.41 26.07 19.18
C LEU A 8 -1.92 25.89 19.47
N THR A 9 -1.47 24.64 19.53
CA THR A 9 -0.06 24.34 19.39
C THR A 9 0.30 24.69 17.96
N ALA A 10 0.84 25.90 17.78
CA ALA A 10 1.55 26.24 16.57
C ALA A 10 2.58 25.12 16.35
N LEU A 11 2.45 24.40 15.22
CA LEU A 11 3.54 23.61 14.67
C LEU A 11 4.70 24.59 14.42
N LEU A 12 5.50 24.80 15.46
CA LEU A 12 6.87 25.25 15.29
C LEU A 12 7.53 24.14 14.50
N ALA A 13 7.76 24.44 13.23
CA ALA A 13 8.69 23.77 12.35
C ALA A 13 10.09 23.81 13.00
N ALA A 14 10.30 22.97 14.02
CA ALA A 14 11.61 22.52 14.42
C ALA A 14 12.03 21.53 13.34
N GLY A 15 12.63 22.08 12.28
CA GLY A 15 13.08 21.33 11.13
C GLY A 15 14.15 20.32 11.52
N CYS A 16 13.76 19.06 11.66
CA CYS A 16 14.54 18.01 11.03
C CYS A 16 14.23 18.10 9.54
N SER A 17 15.18 18.64 8.76
CA SER A 17 15.16 18.49 7.31
C SER A 17 15.14 16.99 6.98
N ARG A 18 13.94 16.43 6.76
CA ARG A 18 13.73 15.08 6.19
C ARG A 18 14.10 15.02 4.70
N ALA A 19 14.53 16.14 4.12
CA ALA A 19 15.07 16.17 2.77
C ALA A 19 16.45 15.51 2.76
N PRO A 20 16.69 14.52 1.88
CA PRO A 20 18.04 14.04 1.60
C PRO A 20 18.91 15.25 1.22
N LYS A 21 19.96 15.51 2.00
CA LYS A 21 20.78 16.72 1.82
C LYS A 21 21.62 16.71 0.54
N ASP A 22 21.69 15.60 -0.18
CA ASP A 22 22.67 15.43 -1.27
C ASP A 22 22.07 14.89 -2.58
N GLY A 23 20.76 15.01 -2.79
CA GLY A 23 20.12 14.58 -4.05
C GLY A 23 20.09 13.07 -4.30
N VAL A 24 20.53 12.25 -3.33
CA VAL A 24 20.44 10.79 -3.37
C VAL A 24 19.11 10.36 -2.74
N PHE A 25 18.27 9.67 -3.50
CA PHE A 25 17.06 9.02 -2.97
C PHE A 25 17.48 7.93 -1.98
N GLN A 26 17.00 8.01 -0.74
CA GLN A 26 17.12 6.94 0.24
C GLN A 26 15.84 6.12 0.22
N ALA A 27 15.95 4.82 -0.07
CA ALA A 27 14.81 3.92 -0.08
C ALA A 27 14.18 3.84 1.33
N PRO A 28 12.85 4.00 1.47
CA PRO A 28 12.19 3.85 2.75
C PRO A 28 12.33 2.41 3.26
N ARG A 29 12.49 2.24 4.57
CA ARG A 29 12.60 0.94 5.22
C ARG A 29 11.21 0.40 5.56
N THR A 30 10.98 -0.88 5.35
CA THR A 30 9.67 -1.47 5.64
C THR A 30 9.72 -2.90 6.17
N ILE A 31 8.76 -3.21 7.03
CA ILE A 31 8.41 -4.56 7.47
C ILE A 31 6.96 -4.80 7.09
N VAL A 32 6.65 -5.99 6.57
CA VAL A 32 5.28 -6.43 6.28
C VAL A 32 4.91 -7.55 7.24
N THR A 33 3.75 -7.45 7.88
CA THR A 33 3.08 -8.56 8.57
C THR A 33 1.84 -8.97 7.78
N CYS A 34 1.78 -10.21 7.29
CA CYS A 34 0.70 -10.68 6.42
C CYS A 34 0.16 -12.05 6.84
N ASP A 35 -1.13 -12.25 6.68
CA ASP A 35 -1.83 -13.50 6.91
C ASP A 35 -2.14 -14.19 5.57
N PRO A 36 -2.47 -15.49 5.55
CA PRO A 36 -2.57 -16.24 4.31
C PRO A 36 -3.90 -16.04 3.58
N GLU A 37 -4.20 -14.82 3.14
CA GLU A 37 -5.31 -14.52 2.24
C GLU A 37 -4.90 -14.59 0.75
N LEU A 38 -5.89 -14.62 -0.14
CA LEU A 38 -5.64 -14.56 -1.58
C LEU A 38 -5.08 -13.21 -2.03
N ASP A 39 -5.53 -12.12 -1.43
CA ASP A 39 -5.05 -10.78 -1.72
C ASP A 39 -3.68 -10.49 -1.09
N ASP A 40 -3.38 -11.01 0.10
CA ASP A 40 -2.01 -11.00 0.64
C ASP A 40 -1.01 -11.68 -0.30
N ASN A 41 -1.39 -12.79 -0.94
CA ASN A 41 -0.55 -13.46 -1.95
C ASN A 41 -0.29 -12.55 -3.15
N ASN A 42 -1.33 -11.94 -3.74
CA ASN A 42 -1.16 -11.03 -4.88
C ASN A 42 -0.39 -9.76 -4.49
N SER A 43 -0.66 -9.18 -3.31
CA SER A 43 0.09 -8.07 -2.73
C SER A 43 1.57 -8.42 -2.54
N MET A 44 1.88 -9.64 -2.08
CA MET A 44 3.26 -10.09 -1.88
C MET A 44 3.99 -10.31 -3.21
N VAL A 45 3.33 -10.85 -4.24
CA VAL A 45 3.89 -10.94 -5.60
C VAL A 45 4.26 -9.54 -6.10
N ARG A 46 3.31 -8.59 -6.02
CA ARG A 46 3.56 -7.19 -6.42
C ARG A 46 4.69 -6.56 -5.60
N PHE A 47 4.70 -6.80 -4.29
CA PHE A 47 5.69 -6.27 -3.37
C PHE A 47 7.10 -6.74 -3.75
N LEU A 48 7.32 -8.05 -3.94
CA LEU A 48 8.64 -8.54 -4.34
C LEU A 48 9.05 -8.08 -5.75
N LEU A 49 8.10 -7.89 -6.67
CA LEU A 49 8.39 -7.29 -7.97
C LEU A 49 8.87 -5.84 -7.86
N HIS A 50 8.47 -5.10 -6.82
CA HIS A 50 8.89 -3.72 -6.55
C HIS A 50 9.98 -3.61 -5.46
N ALA A 51 10.66 -4.71 -5.11
CA ALA A 51 11.65 -4.74 -4.03
C ALA A 51 12.91 -3.87 -4.26
N THR A 52 13.01 -3.19 -5.42
CA THR A 52 14.03 -2.18 -5.73
C THR A 52 13.72 -0.80 -5.15
N ASP A 53 12.46 -0.57 -4.75
CA ASP A 53 11.93 0.75 -4.46
C ASP A 53 11.93 1.09 -2.96
N TYR A 54 12.14 0.07 -2.12
CA TYR A 54 12.22 0.16 -0.66
C TYR A 54 13.18 -0.90 -0.11
N GLN A 55 13.63 -0.70 1.13
CA GLN A 55 14.42 -1.70 1.85
C GLN A 55 13.48 -2.58 2.68
N ILE A 56 13.45 -3.88 2.36
CA ILE A 56 12.69 -4.88 3.12
C ILE A 56 13.53 -5.31 4.32
N ASP A 57 13.08 -5.02 5.53
CA ASP A 57 13.73 -5.45 6.77
C ASP A 57 13.00 -6.62 7.46
N GLY A 58 11.81 -6.98 6.99
CA GLY A 58 11.02 -8.07 7.55
C GLY A 58 9.85 -8.48 6.68
N LEU A 59 9.65 -9.79 6.55
CA LEU A 59 8.45 -10.43 5.99
C LEU A 59 7.92 -11.37 7.07
N VAL A 60 6.83 -11.02 7.72
CA VAL A 60 6.38 -11.70 8.94
C VAL A 60 5.04 -12.36 8.70
N TYR A 61 4.98 -13.68 8.82
CA TYR A 61 3.70 -14.39 8.92
C TYR A 61 2.97 -13.90 10.16
N THR A 62 1.69 -13.55 10.05
CA THR A 62 0.85 -13.16 11.18
C THR A 62 -0.54 -13.78 11.04
N SER A 63 -1.35 -13.72 12.11
CA SER A 63 -2.79 -14.02 12.03
C SER A 63 -3.62 -12.77 11.78
N SER A 64 -4.89 -12.98 11.44
CA SER A 64 -5.97 -11.99 11.47
C SER A 64 -7.26 -12.64 12.02
N ARG A 65 -8.38 -11.91 11.99
CA ARG A 65 -9.73 -12.47 12.18
C ARG A 65 -10.14 -13.50 11.14
N PHE A 66 -9.54 -13.45 9.96
CA PHE A 66 -9.88 -14.31 8.83
C PHE A 66 -9.03 -15.59 8.86
N HIS A 67 -7.80 -15.51 9.37
CA HIS A 67 -6.85 -16.63 9.36
C HIS A 67 -6.05 -16.69 10.67
N TRP A 68 -6.19 -17.78 11.43
CA TRP A 68 -5.32 -18.09 12.59
C TRP A 68 -5.16 -19.61 12.82
N LEU A 69 -3.98 -20.00 13.31
CA LEU A 69 -3.46 -21.38 13.27
C LEU A 69 -4.07 -22.30 14.34
N GLY A 70 -4.34 -21.77 15.53
CA GLY A 70 -4.60 -22.56 16.72
C GLY A 70 -3.33 -23.10 17.37
N ASP A 71 -3.45 -23.62 18.59
CA ASP A 71 -2.31 -24.11 19.38
C ASP A 71 -1.99 -25.60 19.17
N GLY A 72 -2.77 -26.29 18.34
CA GLY A 72 -2.66 -27.73 18.09
C GLY A 72 -3.05 -28.61 19.28
N LYS A 73 -3.58 -28.05 20.37
CA LYS A 73 -3.97 -28.78 21.60
C LYS A 73 -5.48 -28.90 21.78
N GLY A 74 -6.26 -28.37 20.83
CA GLY A 74 -7.72 -28.34 20.89
C GLY A 74 -8.27 -27.20 21.74
N THR A 75 -7.44 -26.22 22.12
CA THR A 75 -7.91 -25.00 22.77
C THR A 75 -8.79 -24.22 21.80
N THR A 76 -9.95 -23.76 22.25
CA THR A 76 -10.89 -23.02 21.41
C THR A 76 -10.86 -21.52 21.68
N GLN A 77 -10.93 -20.70 20.63
CA GLN A 77 -11.20 -19.27 20.69
C GLN A 77 -12.61 -18.98 20.17
N PHE A 78 -13.29 -18.01 20.81
CA PHE A 78 -14.54 -17.47 20.32
C PHE A 78 -14.54 -15.95 20.47
N VAL A 79 -14.56 -15.25 19.33
CA VAL A 79 -14.64 -13.79 19.26
C VAL A 79 -16.01 -13.39 18.73
N PRO A 80 -16.82 -12.65 19.49
CA PRO A 80 -18.12 -12.18 19.03
C PRO A 80 -18.00 -11.33 17.75
N GLY A 81 -18.82 -11.64 16.75
CA GLY A 81 -18.83 -10.98 15.44
C GLY A 81 -17.74 -11.46 14.48
N ALA A 82 -17.00 -12.51 14.82
CA ALA A 82 -16.06 -13.16 13.90
C ALA A 82 -16.81 -13.84 12.74
N GLU A 83 -16.11 -14.21 11.67
CA GLU A 83 -16.76 -14.90 10.54
C GLU A 83 -17.46 -16.19 10.97
N TYR A 84 -16.80 -17.00 11.80
CA TYR A 84 -17.37 -18.23 12.35
C TYR A 84 -18.58 -17.99 13.26
N ASP A 85 -18.63 -16.86 13.98
CA ASP A 85 -19.80 -16.46 14.77
C ASP A 85 -20.97 -16.08 13.85
N ASN A 86 -20.70 -15.28 12.82
CA ASN A 86 -21.68 -14.90 11.79
C ASN A 86 -22.19 -16.13 10.99
N MET A 87 -21.41 -17.20 10.96
CA MET A 87 -21.78 -18.50 10.36
C MET A 87 -22.47 -19.45 11.34
N GLY A 88 -22.52 -19.14 12.64
CA GLY A 88 -23.12 -19.96 13.69
C GLY A 88 -22.32 -21.22 14.04
N LEU A 89 -21.00 -21.22 13.83
CA LEU A 89 -20.12 -22.37 14.04
C LEU A 89 -19.62 -22.51 15.49
N GLY A 90 -19.85 -21.52 16.35
CA GLY A 90 -19.41 -21.52 17.75
C GLY A 90 -17.88 -21.36 17.89
N PRO A 91 -17.32 -21.66 19.08
CA PRO A 91 -15.87 -21.61 19.31
C PRO A 91 -15.09 -22.50 18.33
N GLN A 92 -13.99 -21.99 17.79
CA GLN A 92 -13.14 -22.70 16.83
C GLN A 92 -11.81 -23.07 17.48
N THR A 93 -11.12 -24.10 16.98
CA THR A 93 -9.74 -24.47 17.40
C THR A 93 -8.65 -23.91 16.50
N SER A 94 -9.04 -23.50 15.29
CA SER A 94 -8.25 -22.86 14.23
C SER A 94 -9.26 -22.17 13.31
N TRP A 95 -8.87 -21.14 12.58
CA TRP A 95 -9.77 -20.54 11.57
C TRP A 95 -9.02 -20.34 10.26
N ARG A 96 -9.44 -21.08 9.23
CA ARG A 96 -9.01 -20.97 7.83
C ARG A 96 -7.49 -20.91 7.61
N PHE A 97 -6.64 -21.36 8.52
CA PHE A 97 -5.19 -21.30 8.39
C PHE A 97 -4.62 -22.70 8.14
N ASN A 98 -3.85 -22.90 7.08
CA ASN A 98 -3.22 -24.18 6.79
C ASN A 98 -2.02 -24.41 7.76
N PRO A 99 -1.95 -25.52 8.51
CA PRO A 99 -0.80 -25.80 9.37
C PRO A 99 0.54 -25.89 8.63
N ASP A 100 0.50 -26.25 7.34
CA ASP A 100 1.66 -26.31 6.46
C ASP A 100 1.81 -25.03 5.60
N GLU A 101 1.16 -23.93 5.99
CA GLU A 101 1.21 -22.66 5.26
C GLU A 101 2.64 -22.16 5.10
N ARG A 102 2.95 -21.71 3.88
CA ARG A 102 4.26 -21.17 3.50
C ARG A 102 4.20 -20.25 2.27
N PHE A 103 3.12 -19.48 2.09
CA PHE A 103 2.91 -18.68 0.86
C PHE A 103 4.02 -17.64 0.61
N ILE A 104 4.52 -16.95 1.64
CA ILE A 104 5.67 -16.03 1.51
C ILE A 104 6.88 -16.80 0.98
N ASP A 105 7.24 -17.94 1.59
CA ASP A 105 8.36 -18.77 1.13
C ASP A 105 8.18 -19.28 -0.29
N ASP A 106 6.98 -19.72 -0.66
CA ASP A 106 6.68 -20.18 -2.02
C ASP A 106 6.82 -19.04 -3.06
N ILE A 107 6.44 -17.81 -2.70
CA ILE A 107 6.62 -16.64 -3.57
C ILE A 107 8.10 -16.27 -3.63
N ILE A 108 8.86 -16.40 -2.54
CA ILE A 108 10.32 -16.23 -2.54
C ILE A 108 10.98 -17.33 -3.40
N ASP A 109 10.51 -18.58 -3.36
CA ASP A 109 10.97 -19.68 -4.22
C ASP A 109 10.76 -19.31 -5.71
N ALA A 110 9.58 -18.77 -6.04
CA ALA A 110 9.27 -18.32 -7.39
C ALA A 110 10.10 -17.09 -7.81
N TYR A 111 10.28 -16.12 -6.91
CA TYR A 111 11.16 -14.96 -7.09
C TYR A 111 12.61 -15.40 -7.32
N ALA A 112 13.10 -16.40 -6.56
CA ALA A 112 14.45 -16.94 -6.71
C ALA A 112 14.68 -17.53 -8.11
N ALA A 113 13.68 -18.21 -8.67
CA ALA A 113 13.72 -18.72 -10.04
C ALA A 113 13.77 -17.61 -11.10
N CYS A 114 13.25 -16.42 -10.79
CA CYS A 114 13.28 -15.24 -11.66
C CYS A 114 14.45 -14.29 -11.38
N TYR A 115 15.17 -14.45 -10.26
CA TYR A 115 16.11 -13.46 -9.73
C TYR A 115 17.25 -13.11 -10.69
N ALA A 116 17.74 -14.09 -11.45
CA ALA A 116 18.78 -13.86 -12.45
C ALA A 116 18.32 -12.88 -13.55
N ASN A 117 17.07 -12.98 -13.99
CA ASN A 117 16.47 -12.08 -14.97
C ASN A 117 16.21 -10.70 -14.36
N LEU A 118 15.55 -10.65 -13.19
CA LEU A 118 15.23 -9.39 -12.51
C LEU A 118 16.46 -8.50 -12.31
N LYS A 119 17.61 -9.09 -11.95
CA LYS A 119 18.88 -8.35 -11.79
C LYS A 119 19.46 -7.77 -13.07
N VAL A 120 19.12 -8.30 -14.23
CA VAL A 120 19.53 -7.73 -15.52
C VAL A 120 18.86 -6.36 -15.69
N HIS A 121 17.61 -6.24 -15.28
CA HIS A 121 16.79 -5.03 -15.39
C HIS A 121 17.04 -4.04 -14.26
N ASP A 122 17.28 -4.52 -13.02
CA ASP A 122 17.69 -3.66 -11.90
C ASP A 122 18.60 -4.40 -10.91
N SER A 123 19.85 -3.98 -10.81
CA SER A 123 20.83 -4.61 -9.90
C SER A 123 20.48 -4.50 -8.41
N ARG A 124 19.52 -3.65 -8.02
CA ARG A 124 19.12 -3.41 -6.63
C ARG A 124 18.18 -4.47 -6.07
N TYR A 125 17.67 -5.40 -6.89
CA TYR A 125 16.82 -6.48 -6.41
C TYR A 125 17.52 -7.28 -5.28
N PRO A 126 16.88 -7.42 -4.10
CA PRO A 126 17.46 -8.14 -2.97
C PRO A 126 17.64 -9.62 -3.29
N SER A 127 18.67 -10.25 -2.71
CA SER A 127 18.89 -11.67 -2.95
C SER A 127 17.80 -12.53 -2.29
N PRO A 128 17.42 -13.67 -2.88
CA PRO A 128 16.48 -14.60 -2.26
C PRO A 128 16.93 -15.05 -0.87
N GLU A 129 18.24 -15.24 -0.66
CA GLU A 129 18.82 -15.61 0.64
C GLU A 129 18.58 -14.52 1.69
N TYR A 130 18.74 -13.24 1.30
CA TYR A 130 18.43 -12.12 2.18
C TYR A 130 16.94 -12.10 2.53
N LEU A 131 16.05 -12.23 1.54
CA LEU A 131 14.60 -12.25 1.78
C LEU A 131 14.23 -13.34 2.77
N ARG A 132 14.73 -14.58 2.60
CA ARG A 132 14.50 -15.66 3.57
C ARG A 132 15.06 -15.35 4.96
N SER A 133 16.20 -14.67 5.05
CA SER A 133 16.80 -14.35 6.34
C SER A 133 15.95 -13.39 7.18
N VAL A 134 15.14 -12.55 6.52
CA VAL A 134 14.20 -11.62 7.15
C VAL A 134 12.75 -12.12 7.13
N THR A 135 12.51 -13.34 6.64
CA THR A 135 11.19 -13.99 6.72
C THR A 135 11.05 -14.71 8.05
N LYS A 136 10.04 -14.36 8.84
CA LYS A 136 9.86 -14.85 10.21
C LYS A 136 8.41 -15.20 10.52
N TRP A 137 8.23 -16.12 11.47
CA TRP A 137 6.92 -16.41 12.04
C TRP A 137 6.61 -15.44 13.17
N GLY A 138 5.52 -14.71 13.02
CA GLY A 138 4.95 -13.84 14.02
C GLY A 138 3.89 -14.54 14.87
N ASN A 139 3.02 -13.74 15.47
CA ASN A 139 1.92 -14.17 16.32
C ASN A 139 0.76 -14.67 15.44
N CYS A 140 0.73 -15.98 15.18
CA CYS A 140 -0.28 -16.62 14.31
C CYS A 140 -1.27 -17.53 15.05
N VAL A 141 -1.05 -17.81 16.35
CA VAL A 141 -1.77 -18.88 17.06
C VAL A 141 -3.24 -18.55 17.24
N PHE A 142 -3.54 -17.42 17.88
CA PHE A 142 -4.91 -16.97 18.10
C PHE A 142 -5.06 -15.54 17.64
N GLU A 143 -6.26 -15.22 17.17
CA GLU A 143 -6.61 -13.90 16.70
C GLU A 143 -6.32 -12.85 17.79
N GLY A 144 -5.49 -11.86 17.44
CA GLY A 144 -5.18 -10.72 18.29
C GLY A 144 -4.29 -11.02 19.49
N ASP A 145 -3.71 -12.22 19.58
CA ASP A 145 -2.88 -12.60 20.73
C ASP A 145 -1.43 -12.07 20.61
N TYR A 146 -1.16 -10.99 21.34
CA TYR A 146 0.15 -10.37 21.48
C TYR A 146 0.85 -10.68 22.82
N SER A 147 0.38 -11.71 23.55
CA SER A 147 0.84 -12.02 24.92
C SER A 147 2.18 -12.76 25.01
N TYR A 148 2.81 -13.09 23.88
CA TYR A 148 4.09 -13.78 23.82
C TYR A 148 4.94 -13.25 22.67
N ASP A 149 6.26 -13.37 22.83
CA ASP A 149 7.23 -12.98 21.82
C ASP A 149 7.44 -14.13 20.81
N THR A 150 7.70 -13.76 19.56
CA THR A 150 7.93 -14.64 18.43
C THR A 150 9.19 -14.19 17.68
N GLU A 151 9.72 -15.01 16.76
CA GLU A 151 10.85 -14.55 15.95
C GLU A 151 10.48 -13.31 15.12
N GLY A 152 9.22 -13.21 14.67
CA GLY A 152 8.68 -12.05 13.96
C GLY A 152 8.61 -10.81 14.84
N SER A 153 8.06 -10.91 16.06
CA SER A 153 7.99 -9.76 16.97
C SER A 153 9.37 -9.29 17.43
N GLU A 154 10.32 -10.21 17.64
CA GLU A 154 11.70 -9.86 17.97
C GLU A 154 12.42 -9.20 16.80
N LEU A 155 12.18 -9.64 15.55
CA LEU A 155 12.68 -8.95 14.35
C LEU A 155 12.13 -7.52 14.27
N ILE A 156 10.83 -7.33 14.52
CA ILE A 156 10.20 -6.00 14.52
C ILE A 156 10.82 -5.13 15.61
N LYS A 157 10.91 -5.63 16.84
CA LYS A 157 11.53 -4.95 17.98
C LYS A 157 12.95 -4.51 17.67
N ALA A 158 13.78 -5.40 17.13
CA ALA A 158 15.16 -5.11 16.78
C ALA A 158 15.27 -3.96 15.75
N ASN A 159 14.41 -3.97 14.72
CA ASN A 159 14.39 -2.91 13.71
C ASN A 159 13.86 -1.57 14.24
N ILE A 160 12.88 -1.59 15.15
CA ILE A 160 12.42 -0.39 15.85
C ILE A 160 13.58 0.21 16.67
N LEU A 161 14.32 -0.61 17.40
CA LEU A 161 15.38 -0.17 18.30
C LEU A 161 16.73 0.08 17.62
N ASP A 162 16.94 -0.27 16.35
CA ASP A 162 18.21 0.00 15.68
C ASP A 162 18.51 1.50 15.49
N ASP A 163 19.76 1.84 15.13
CA ASP A 163 20.22 3.23 14.92
C ASP A 163 20.23 3.66 13.46
N LYS A 164 19.61 2.89 12.54
CA LYS A 164 19.52 3.28 11.14
C LYS A 164 18.55 4.47 11.03
N PRO A 165 18.92 5.54 10.30
CA PRO A 165 18.15 6.77 10.24
C PRO A 165 16.89 6.64 9.39
N GLY A 166 15.96 7.57 9.61
CA GLY A 166 14.70 7.66 8.85
C GLY A 166 13.58 6.80 9.41
N PRO A 167 12.36 6.93 8.84
CA PRO A 167 11.21 6.17 9.30
C PRO A 167 11.33 4.68 8.96
N LEU A 168 10.73 3.85 9.80
CA LEU A 168 10.45 2.44 9.58
C LEU A 168 8.94 2.28 9.36
N PHE A 169 8.55 1.93 8.14
CA PHE A 169 7.16 1.67 7.78
C PHE A 169 6.78 0.22 8.12
N ILE A 170 5.97 0.02 9.14
CA ILE A 170 5.51 -1.30 9.56
C ILE A 170 4.08 -1.47 9.04
N GLN A 171 3.89 -2.42 8.14
CA GLN A 171 2.63 -2.66 7.45
C GLN A 171 1.91 -3.85 8.07
N ALA A 172 0.65 -3.66 8.46
CA ALA A 172 -0.24 -4.75 8.85
C ALA A 172 -1.22 -5.02 7.72
N TRP A 173 -0.93 -6.04 6.92
CA TRP A 173 -1.83 -6.52 5.86
C TRP A 173 -2.94 -7.37 6.48
N GLY A 174 -2.57 -8.24 7.42
CA GLY A 174 -3.49 -8.94 8.30
C GLY A 174 -3.73 -8.23 9.63
N GLY A 175 -3.65 -9.02 10.71
CA GLY A 175 -3.68 -8.51 12.08
C GLY A 175 -2.40 -7.78 12.49
N SER A 176 -2.50 -6.99 13.57
CA SER A 176 -1.40 -6.21 14.13
C SER A 176 -0.78 -6.84 15.39
N SER A 177 -1.18 -8.06 15.75
CA SER A 177 -0.70 -8.79 16.94
C SER A 177 0.83 -8.90 17.03
N SER A 178 1.51 -9.21 15.93
CA SER A 178 2.97 -9.31 15.89
C SER A 178 3.67 -7.97 16.16
N ILE A 179 3.06 -6.87 15.71
CA ILE A 179 3.53 -5.50 15.96
C ILE A 179 3.28 -5.13 17.43
N ALA A 180 2.09 -5.44 17.93
CA ALA A 180 1.71 -5.23 19.33
C ALA A 180 2.63 -6.01 20.28
N ALA A 181 2.97 -7.26 19.97
CA ALA A 181 3.90 -8.07 20.76
C ALA A 181 5.30 -7.43 20.82
N ALA A 182 5.79 -6.90 19.70
CA ALA A 182 7.08 -6.20 19.64
C ALA A 182 7.08 -4.93 20.50
N LEU A 183 6.05 -4.10 20.37
CA LEU A 183 5.89 -2.87 21.15
C LEU A 183 5.70 -3.16 22.65
N ARG A 184 4.94 -4.20 22.99
CA ARG A 184 4.82 -4.71 24.35
C ARG A 184 6.14 -5.18 24.92
N SER A 185 6.92 -5.94 24.17
CA SER A 185 8.24 -6.38 24.62
C SER A 185 9.22 -5.21 24.82
N ILE A 186 9.09 -4.12 24.07
CA ILE A 186 9.82 -2.86 24.33
C ILE A 186 9.31 -2.21 25.62
N GLU A 187 8.00 -2.13 25.80
CA GLU A 187 7.38 -1.59 27.01
C GLU A 187 7.83 -2.35 28.26
N ASP A 188 7.72 -3.68 28.26
CA ASP A 188 8.10 -4.57 29.35
C ASP A 188 9.59 -4.41 29.74
N GLN A 189 10.45 -4.15 28.75
CA GLN A 189 11.88 -4.00 28.96
C GLN A 189 12.29 -2.63 29.50
N TYR A 190 11.67 -1.55 29.02
CA TYR A 190 12.16 -0.19 29.26
C TYR A 190 11.25 0.65 30.16
N LYS A 191 9.96 0.35 30.26
CA LYS A 191 9.03 1.16 31.05
C LYS A 191 9.39 1.08 32.53
N GLY A 192 9.52 2.26 33.16
CA GLY A 192 9.95 2.38 34.56
C GLY A 192 11.47 2.38 34.77
N THR A 193 12.26 2.33 33.70
CA THR A 193 13.71 2.58 33.72
C THR A 193 14.04 4.03 33.37
N ASP A 194 15.27 4.47 33.66
CA ASP A 194 15.76 5.81 33.28
C ASP A 194 15.88 6.01 31.75
N GLU A 195 15.79 4.93 30.96
CA GLU A 195 15.88 4.97 29.49
C GLU A 195 14.52 5.18 28.82
N TRP A 196 13.41 5.07 29.55
CA TRP A 196 12.05 5.04 28.99
C TRP A 196 11.74 6.23 28.08
N ASP A 197 12.00 7.45 28.53
CA ASP A 197 11.68 8.66 27.76
C ASP A 197 12.45 8.70 26.43
N THR A 198 13.71 8.22 26.43
CA THR A 198 14.52 8.15 25.21
C THR A 198 13.99 7.11 24.24
N ILE A 199 13.60 5.93 24.74
CA ILE A 199 13.03 4.86 23.93
C ILE A 199 11.67 5.27 23.38
N LEU A 200 10.80 5.87 24.20
CA LEU A 200 9.49 6.35 23.79
C LEU A 200 9.61 7.36 22.64
N THR A 201 10.49 8.37 22.76
CA THR A 201 10.76 9.32 21.68
C THR A 201 11.27 8.61 20.42
N LYS A 202 12.23 7.69 20.55
CA LYS A 202 12.79 6.95 19.42
C LYS A 202 11.72 6.15 18.68
N VAL A 203 10.84 5.44 19.40
CA VAL A 203 9.75 4.66 18.80
C VAL A 203 8.78 5.58 18.06
N ASN A 204 8.32 6.67 18.71
CA ASN A 204 7.34 7.60 18.13
C ASN A 204 7.88 8.34 16.90
N GLU A 205 9.16 8.69 16.87
CA GLU A 205 9.78 9.38 15.73
C GLU A 205 10.07 8.46 14.55
N LYS A 206 10.35 7.18 14.83
CA LYS A 206 10.79 6.22 13.83
C LYS A 206 9.65 5.43 13.20
N VAL A 207 8.66 5.00 13.98
CA VAL A 207 7.63 4.08 13.50
C VAL A 207 6.52 4.82 12.77
N ILE A 208 6.19 4.33 11.57
CA ILE A 208 4.98 4.69 10.84
C ILE A 208 4.20 3.39 10.57
N LEU A 209 2.96 3.33 11.04
CA LEU A 209 2.08 2.18 10.83
C LEU A 209 1.25 2.35 9.55
N CYS A 210 1.25 1.35 8.68
CA CYS A 210 0.39 1.28 7.50
C CYS A 210 -0.57 0.10 7.65
N LEU A 211 -1.82 0.36 8.02
CA LEU A 211 -2.79 -0.70 8.37
C LEU A 211 -3.79 -0.93 7.23
N SER A 212 -3.92 -2.18 6.77
CA SER A 212 -5.02 -2.66 5.92
C SER A 212 -6.27 -2.91 6.80
N GLY A 213 -6.69 -1.87 7.51
CA GLY A 213 -7.66 -1.97 8.60
C GLY A 213 -7.08 -2.56 9.90
N ASP A 214 -7.91 -2.64 10.96
CA ASP A 214 -7.59 -3.38 12.18
C ASP A 214 -8.32 -4.73 12.14
N GLN A 215 -7.59 -5.77 11.76
CA GLN A 215 -8.17 -7.08 11.47
C GLN A 215 -8.14 -8.05 12.66
N ASP A 216 -7.52 -7.70 13.77
CA ASP A 216 -7.43 -8.57 14.94
C ASP A 216 -7.61 -7.83 16.28
N ASN A 217 -7.93 -6.54 16.22
CA ASN A 217 -8.15 -5.65 17.34
C ASN A 217 -6.90 -5.39 18.20
N ALA A 218 -5.70 -5.85 17.81
CA ALA A 218 -4.48 -5.60 18.57
C ALA A 218 -4.07 -4.11 18.51
N TYR A 219 -4.37 -3.42 17.42
CA TYR A 219 -4.15 -1.98 17.32
C TYR A 219 -5.04 -1.23 18.32
N ASN A 220 -6.36 -1.43 18.25
CA ASN A 220 -7.30 -0.73 19.11
C ASN A 220 -7.15 -1.11 20.60
N SER A 221 -6.86 -2.37 20.92
CA SER A 221 -6.78 -2.84 22.30
C SER A 221 -5.44 -2.58 22.99
N TYR A 222 -4.34 -2.47 22.23
CA TYR A 222 -3.01 -2.30 22.79
C TYR A 222 -2.25 -1.11 22.20
N ILE A 223 -2.03 -1.06 20.89
CA ILE A 223 -1.13 -0.06 20.28
C ILE A 223 -1.67 1.37 20.47
N ALA A 224 -2.93 1.62 20.13
CA ALA A 224 -3.56 2.93 20.26
C ALA A 224 -3.68 3.40 21.73
N VAL A 225 -3.65 2.45 22.67
CA VAL A 225 -3.76 2.73 24.11
C VAL A 225 -2.41 3.06 24.73
N ASN A 226 -1.38 2.28 24.41
CA ASN A 226 -0.07 2.36 25.07
C ASN A 226 0.95 3.20 24.28
N TRP A 227 0.73 3.37 22.97
CA TRP A 227 1.60 4.09 22.04
C TRP A 227 0.82 5.11 21.18
N PRO A 228 0.04 6.03 21.79
CA PRO A 228 -0.90 6.90 21.08
C PRO A 228 -0.24 7.91 20.14
N ASP A 229 1.06 8.15 20.29
CA ASP A 229 1.83 9.09 19.49
C ASP A 229 2.53 8.43 18.29
N ILE A 230 2.45 7.11 18.14
CA ILE A 230 2.92 6.43 16.91
C ILE A 230 2.03 6.86 15.75
N TRP A 231 2.66 7.25 14.66
CA TRP A 231 1.92 7.75 13.51
C TRP A 231 1.31 6.62 12.69
N VAL A 232 0.02 6.73 12.38
CA VAL A 232 -0.68 5.84 11.45
C VAL A 232 -0.90 6.55 10.12
N TRP A 233 -0.42 5.93 9.05
CA TRP A 233 -0.69 6.34 7.68
C TRP A 233 -1.81 5.49 7.11
N ASN A 234 -3.00 6.07 7.09
CA ASN A 234 -4.13 5.53 6.36
C ASN A 234 -4.44 6.46 5.17
N THR A 235 -4.25 5.94 3.96
CA THR A 235 -4.48 6.69 2.72
C THR A 235 -5.77 6.22 2.06
N ASN A 236 -6.52 7.15 1.46
CA ASN A 236 -7.80 6.90 0.76
C ASN A 236 -7.68 6.04 -0.52
N ALA A 237 -6.60 5.28 -0.71
CA ALA A 237 -6.60 4.25 -1.74
C ALA A 237 -7.73 3.31 -1.36
N GLN A 238 -8.69 3.10 -2.26
CA GLN A 238 -9.47 1.88 -2.17
C GLN A 238 -8.45 0.74 -2.19
N LEU A 239 -8.24 0.10 -1.03
CA LEU A 239 -7.39 -1.05 -0.82
C LEU A 239 -7.65 -2.04 -1.95
N GLY A 240 -6.73 -2.13 -2.92
CA GLY A 240 -6.70 -3.06 -4.05
C GLY A 240 -7.92 -3.21 -4.97
N ARG A 241 -9.07 -2.55 -4.73
CA ARG A 241 -10.25 -2.76 -5.59
C ARG A 241 -10.03 -2.02 -6.90
N TYR A 242 -9.74 -2.77 -7.96
CA TYR A 242 -9.52 -2.32 -9.34
C TYR A 242 -10.77 -1.68 -9.99
N THR A 243 -11.36 -0.68 -9.34
CA THR A 243 -12.65 -0.08 -9.71
C THR A 243 -12.54 0.96 -10.82
N GLY A 244 -11.35 1.18 -11.37
CA GLY A 244 -11.08 2.28 -12.30
C GLY A 244 -11.01 1.91 -13.78
N ASN A 245 -10.50 0.71 -14.12
CA ASN A 245 -10.37 0.28 -15.51
C ASN A 245 -10.37 -1.26 -15.65
N PRO A 246 -11.50 -1.89 -16.03
CA PRO A 246 -11.56 -3.34 -16.19
C PRO A 246 -10.59 -3.85 -17.27
N SER A 247 -10.17 -3.03 -18.23
CA SER A 247 -9.25 -3.47 -19.29
C SER A 247 -7.83 -3.79 -18.81
N LEU A 248 -7.47 -3.38 -17.58
CA LEU A 248 -6.16 -3.66 -16.97
C LEU A 248 -6.22 -4.80 -15.95
N THR A 249 -7.34 -5.53 -15.91
CA THR A 249 -7.53 -6.68 -15.01
C THR A 249 -8.37 -7.79 -15.64
N ASP A 250 -8.90 -7.57 -16.84
CA ASP A 250 -9.64 -8.59 -17.58
C ASP A 250 -8.75 -9.80 -17.92
N PRO A 251 -9.36 -10.93 -18.31
CA PRO A 251 -8.61 -12.15 -18.61
C PRO A 251 -7.55 -12.00 -19.71
N ALA A 252 -7.79 -11.17 -20.73
CA ALA A 252 -6.85 -11.01 -21.84
C ALA A 252 -5.61 -10.20 -21.41
N TRP A 253 -5.82 -9.11 -20.67
CA TRP A 253 -4.72 -8.33 -20.11
C TRP A 253 -3.93 -9.15 -19.09
N THR A 254 -4.63 -9.86 -18.20
CA THR A 254 -4.03 -10.67 -17.15
C THR A 254 -3.17 -11.79 -17.73
N ALA A 255 -3.68 -12.52 -18.73
CA ALA A 255 -2.91 -13.56 -19.42
C ALA A 255 -1.67 -13.00 -20.15
N ARG A 256 -1.76 -11.77 -20.66
CA ARG A 256 -0.64 -11.11 -21.34
C ARG A 256 0.45 -10.65 -20.37
N TYR A 257 0.08 -10.09 -19.22
CA TYR A 257 1.03 -9.35 -18.39
C TYR A 257 1.28 -9.93 -17.00
N MET A 258 0.35 -10.69 -16.42
CA MET A 258 0.39 -11.02 -14.98
C MET A 258 0.74 -12.46 -14.68
N THR A 259 0.58 -13.37 -15.63
CA THR A 259 0.79 -14.81 -15.39
C THR A 259 2.09 -15.33 -16.00
N LEU A 260 3.13 -14.48 -16.05
CA LEU A 260 4.39 -14.81 -16.71
C LEU A 260 5.37 -15.50 -15.75
N GLY A 261 5.86 -16.67 -16.18
CA GLY A 261 6.96 -17.36 -15.49
C GLY A 261 6.64 -17.88 -14.10
N PRO A 262 7.68 -18.27 -13.33
CA PRO A 262 7.52 -18.83 -11.99
C PRO A 262 6.76 -17.91 -11.04
N ILE A 263 7.10 -16.61 -10.98
CA ILE A 263 6.43 -15.68 -10.08
C ILE A 263 5.01 -15.37 -10.52
N GLY A 264 4.74 -15.22 -11.82
CA GLY A 264 3.39 -15.07 -12.36
C GLY A 264 2.49 -16.29 -12.11
N ALA A 265 3.05 -17.49 -11.98
CA ALA A 265 2.28 -18.68 -11.62
C ALA A 265 1.73 -18.62 -10.17
N ARG A 266 2.27 -17.76 -9.31
CA ARG A 266 1.79 -17.54 -7.94
C ARG A 266 0.58 -16.60 -7.86
N VAL A 267 0.36 -15.79 -8.90
CA VAL A 267 -0.78 -14.88 -8.98
C VAL A 267 -2.10 -15.66 -8.92
N ARG A 268 -3.03 -15.16 -8.10
CA ARG A 268 -4.40 -15.66 -7.92
C ARG A 268 -5.34 -14.96 -8.88
N LEU A 269 -6.15 -15.75 -9.56
CA LEU A 269 -7.14 -15.27 -10.52
C LEU A 269 -8.52 -15.83 -10.20
N TRP A 270 -9.54 -15.14 -10.67
CA TRP A 270 -10.89 -15.69 -10.71
C TRP A 270 -10.92 -16.98 -11.54
N GLY A 271 -11.44 -18.07 -10.97
CA GLY A 271 -11.57 -19.33 -11.68
C GLY A 271 -10.25 -20.08 -11.96
N ASP A 272 -9.17 -19.81 -11.22
CA ASP A 272 -7.89 -20.52 -11.38
C ASP A 272 -7.80 -21.88 -10.66
N GLY A 273 -8.85 -22.25 -9.93
CA GLY A 273 -8.93 -23.48 -9.14
C GLY A 273 -8.09 -23.50 -7.87
N LYS A 274 -7.40 -22.40 -7.52
CA LYS A 274 -6.53 -22.33 -6.35
C LYS A 274 -7.28 -21.76 -5.15
N GLN A 275 -6.98 -22.30 -3.97
CA GLN A 275 -7.43 -21.76 -2.68
C GLN A 275 -6.22 -21.64 -1.74
N MET A 276 -6.30 -20.76 -0.74
CA MET A 276 -5.30 -20.74 0.33
C MET A 276 -5.43 -22.00 1.20
N VAL A 277 -6.67 -22.32 1.60
CA VAL A 277 -7.00 -23.56 2.31
C VAL A 277 -7.96 -24.40 1.46
N PRO A 278 -7.57 -25.62 1.06
CA PRO A 278 -8.43 -26.50 0.29
C PRO A 278 -9.77 -26.76 0.99
N GLY A 279 -10.87 -26.51 0.29
CA GLY A 279 -12.22 -26.74 0.79
C GLY A 279 -12.79 -25.61 1.66
N ASP A 280 -12.06 -24.51 1.86
CA ASP A 280 -12.59 -23.30 2.50
C ASP A 280 -13.84 -22.83 1.74
N LYS A 281 -14.97 -22.74 2.46
CA LYS A 281 -16.27 -22.37 1.87
C LYS A 281 -16.46 -20.88 1.72
N THR A 282 -15.55 -20.07 2.25
CA THR A 282 -15.58 -18.62 2.12
C THR A 282 -14.62 -18.13 1.02
N ASP A 283 -13.56 -18.88 0.73
CA ASP A 283 -12.71 -18.70 -0.45
C ASP A 283 -13.32 -19.40 -1.67
N PHE A 284 -14.14 -18.68 -2.43
CA PHE A 284 -14.80 -19.22 -3.62
C PHE A 284 -14.15 -18.75 -4.94
N ILE A 285 -13.09 -17.94 -4.88
CA ILE A 285 -12.53 -17.19 -6.02
C ILE A 285 -11.92 -18.14 -7.06
N GLY A 286 -10.99 -19.00 -6.66
CA GLY A 286 -10.40 -19.99 -7.56
C GLY A 286 -11.42 -21.02 -8.06
N PRO A 287 -12.30 -21.58 -7.20
CA PRO A 287 -13.32 -22.55 -7.62
C PRO A 287 -14.45 -22.01 -8.51
N SER A 288 -14.56 -20.70 -8.76
CA SER A 288 -15.70 -20.08 -9.44
C SER A 288 -15.72 -20.23 -10.97
N ALA A 289 -14.79 -20.98 -11.56
CA ALA A 289 -14.61 -21.07 -13.01
C ALA A 289 -15.91 -21.49 -13.73
N GLY A 290 -16.47 -20.59 -14.54
CA GLY A 290 -17.69 -20.84 -15.33
C GLY A 290 -18.97 -21.03 -14.52
N LYS A 291 -18.96 -20.73 -13.21
CA LYS A 291 -20.10 -20.95 -12.32
C LYS A 291 -20.86 -19.67 -12.02
N THR A 292 -22.16 -19.83 -11.82
CA THR A 292 -23.08 -18.81 -11.32
C THR A 292 -23.05 -18.72 -9.79
N ARG A 293 -23.59 -17.64 -9.22
CA ARG A 293 -23.75 -17.50 -7.77
C ARG A 293 -24.61 -18.63 -7.20
N GLU A 294 -25.65 -19.02 -7.92
CA GLU A 294 -26.60 -20.07 -7.53
C GLU A 294 -25.91 -21.44 -7.45
N GLU A 295 -25.11 -21.78 -8.47
CA GLU A 295 -24.33 -23.03 -8.48
C GLU A 295 -23.32 -23.07 -7.34
N MET A 296 -22.54 -22.00 -7.15
CA MET A 296 -21.58 -21.91 -6.03
C MET A 296 -22.27 -22.01 -4.67
N THR A 297 -23.43 -21.36 -4.52
CA THR A 297 -24.22 -21.42 -3.29
C THR A 297 -24.74 -22.83 -3.03
N ALA A 298 -25.17 -23.55 -4.07
CA ALA A 298 -25.62 -24.95 -3.98
C ALA A 298 -24.47 -25.91 -3.60
N GLU A 299 -23.23 -25.58 -3.97
CA GLU A 299 -22.01 -26.30 -3.55
C GLU A 299 -21.54 -25.97 -2.11
N GLY A 300 -22.28 -25.09 -1.43
CA GLY A 300 -22.04 -24.72 -0.04
C GLY A 300 -21.19 -23.46 0.17
N TYR A 301 -20.68 -22.82 -0.88
CA TYR A 301 -19.87 -21.61 -0.76
C TYR A 301 -20.67 -20.38 -0.29
N TYR A 302 -20.03 -19.53 0.52
CA TYR A 302 -20.53 -18.22 0.91
C TYR A 302 -20.12 -17.19 -0.13
N VAL A 303 -20.97 -16.95 -1.13
CA VAL A 303 -20.67 -16.05 -2.26
C VAL A 303 -20.86 -14.58 -1.85
N TRP A 304 -19.86 -13.98 -1.22
CA TRP A 304 -19.93 -12.62 -0.64
C TRP A 304 -19.64 -11.47 -1.60
N THR A 305 -19.27 -11.75 -2.85
CA THR A 305 -19.06 -10.75 -3.92
C THR A 305 -19.53 -11.28 -5.28
N ASN A 306 -19.52 -10.45 -6.32
CA ASN A 306 -19.88 -10.85 -7.68
C ASN A 306 -18.77 -11.67 -8.33
N ILE A 307 -19.12 -12.82 -8.90
CA ILE A 307 -18.21 -13.66 -9.68
C ILE A 307 -17.76 -12.91 -10.93
N GLN A 308 -16.45 -12.86 -11.16
CA GLN A 308 -15.84 -12.25 -12.35
C GLN A 308 -15.55 -13.32 -13.43
N PRO A 309 -15.32 -12.92 -14.69
CA PRO A 309 -14.89 -13.85 -15.74
C PRO A 309 -13.63 -14.62 -15.34
N GLN A 310 -13.55 -15.89 -15.75
CA GLN A 310 -12.37 -16.71 -15.51
C GLN A 310 -11.10 -16.08 -16.09
N GLY A 311 -10.04 -16.06 -15.31
CA GLY A 311 -8.74 -15.46 -15.66
C GLY A 311 -8.63 -13.98 -15.32
N THR A 312 -9.68 -13.34 -14.80
CA THR A 312 -9.59 -11.97 -14.26
C THR A 312 -8.63 -11.95 -13.08
N LEU A 313 -7.75 -10.95 -13.03
CA LEU A 313 -6.84 -10.73 -11.88
C LEU A 313 -7.64 -10.57 -10.59
N TYR A 314 -7.30 -11.32 -9.55
CA TYR A 314 -7.88 -11.10 -8.23
C TYR A 314 -7.21 -9.92 -7.52
N GLY A 315 -7.96 -9.21 -6.67
CA GLY A 315 -7.51 -8.01 -5.94
C GLY A 315 -6.25 -8.21 -5.10
N ASP A 316 -5.53 -7.12 -4.87
CA ASP A 316 -4.35 -7.02 -3.99
C ASP A 316 -4.59 -5.98 -2.89
N GLY A 317 -5.60 -6.22 -2.05
CA GLY A 317 -6.13 -5.31 -1.02
C GLY A 317 -5.05 -4.50 -0.28
N ASP A 318 -3.99 -5.18 0.13
CA ASP A 318 -2.96 -4.64 1.01
C ASP A 318 -1.87 -3.83 0.29
N SER A 319 -1.88 -3.83 -1.04
CA SER A 319 -0.92 -3.06 -1.82
C SER A 319 -1.01 -1.55 -1.55
N GLY A 320 -2.17 -1.08 -1.05
CA GLY A 320 -2.35 0.26 -0.53
C GLY A 320 -1.33 0.65 0.56
N CYS A 321 -0.85 -0.30 1.35
CA CYS A 321 0.08 -0.08 2.46
C CYS A 321 1.50 0.27 2.00
N PHE A 322 1.93 -0.14 0.80
CA PHE A 322 3.28 0.14 0.29
C PHE A 322 3.34 1.00 -0.97
N TYR A 323 2.23 1.25 -1.66
CA TYR A 323 2.21 2.10 -2.86
C TYR A 323 2.77 3.52 -2.66
N MET A 324 2.72 4.06 -1.44
CA MET A 324 3.36 5.35 -1.11
C MET A 324 4.89 5.28 -1.04
N LEU A 325 5.44 4.08 -0.84
CA LEU A 325 6.87 3.81 -0.73
C LEU A 325 7.52 3.64 -2.11
N ILE A 326 6.74 3.38 -3.16
CA ILE A 326 7.23 3.17 -4.51
C ILE A 326 7.96 4.42 -5.04
N ASP A 327 9.20 4.22 -5.50
CA ASP A 327 9.98 5.25 -6.18
C ASP A 327 9.51 5.44 -7.62
N ASN A 328 8.36 6.08 -7.79
CA ASN A 328 7.93 6.64 -9.06
C ASN A 328 8.42 8.08 -9.26
N GLY A 329 9.19 8.63 -8.31
CA GLY A 329 9.69 10.01 -8.32
C GLY A 329 8.71 11.08 -7.81
N LEU A 330 7.50 10.69 -7.38
CA LEU A 330 6.59 11.58 -6.64
C LEU A 330 7.01 11.79 -5.19
N ARG A 331 7.92 10.97 -4.64
CA ARG A 331 8.45 11.09 -3.26
C ARG A 331 7.34 11.06 -2.20
N ALA A 332 6.31 10.27 -2.43
CA ALA A 332 5.09 10.26 -1.64
C ALA A 332 5.32 9.84 -0.17
N TRP A 333 6.32 8.99 0.08
CA TRP A 333 6.69 8.57 1.44
C TRP A 333 7.34 9.66 2.29
N GLN A 334 7.74 10.80 1.72
CA GLN A 334 8.41 11.85 2.49
C GLN A 334 7.43 12.69 3.30
N ASP A 335 6.20 12.80 2.82
CA ASP A 335 5.10 13.52 3.45
C ASP A 335 3.77 12.95 2.93
N PRO A 336 2.87 12.47 3.79
CA PRO A 336 1.65 11.81 3.35
C PRO A 336 0.66 12.77 2.68
N THR A 337 0.81 14.09 2.85
CA THR A 337 -0.01 15.10 2.18
C THR A 337 0.38 15.28 0.71
N TRP A 338 1.61 14.89 0.35
CA TRP A 338 2.16 15.06 -1.00
C TRP A 338 1.51 14.13 -2.00
N GLY A 339 1.09 12.96 -1.55
CA GLY A 339 0.36 11.99 -2.34
C GLY A 339 1.20 11.21 -3.36
N GLY A 340 0.73 10.00 -3.63
CA GLY A 340 1.32 9.07 -4.57
C GLY A 340 0.28 8.09 -5.08
N TRP A 341 0.71 6.87 -5.36
CA TRP A 341 -0.18 5.83 -5.87
C TRP A 341 -1.30 5.49 -4.90
N SER A 342 -1.15 5.60 -3.58
CA SER A 342 -2.29 5.42 -2.65
C SER A 342 -3.19 6.65 -2.47
N GLY A 343 -3.07 7.67 -3.32
CA GLY A 343 -3.70 8.96 -3.07
C GLY A 343 -2.90 9.80 -2.07
N ARG A 344 -3.55 10.67 -1.31
CA ARG A 344 -2.92 11.55 -0.31
C ARG A 344 -3.74 11.68 0.97
N TRP A 345 -3.08 12.03 2.06
CA TRP A 345 -3.79 12.59 3.21
C TRP A 345 -4.26 14.01 2.89
N ASP A 346 -5.57 14.20 2.92
CA ASP A 346 -6.20 15.52 2.79
C ASP A 346 -6.44 16.13 4.17
N ILE A 347 -5.55 17.05 4.57
CA ILE A 347 -5.61 17.70 5.89
C ILE A 347 -6.94 18.46 6.12
N THR A 348 -7.62 18.86 5.05
CA THR A 348 -8.91 19.55 5.12
C THR A 348 -10.06 18.62 5.54
N ARG A 349 -9.87 17.30 5.38
CA ARG A 349 -10.80 16.27 5.84
C ARG A 349 -10.57 15.86 7.30
N GLY A 350 -9.63 16.51 7.98
CA GLY A 350 -9.17 16.14 9.32
C GLY A 350 -8.07 15.07 9.29
N ALA A 351 -7.58 14.68 10.48
CA ALA A 351 -6.72 13.51 10.59
C ALA A 351 -7.43 12.28 10.01
N PRO A 352 -6.74 11.37 9.30
CA PRO A 352 -7.34 10.09 8.95
C PRO A 352 -7.79 9.50 10.28
N GLN A 353 -9.05 9.05 10.37
CA GLN A 353 -9.46 8.35 11.57
C GLN A 353 -8.60 7.09 11.67
N SER A 354 -7.67 7.08 12.63
CA SER A 354 -6.93 5.90 13.02
C SER A 354 -7.90 4.98 13.74
N GLY A 355 -8.78 4.34 12.97
CA GLY A 355 -9.91 3.60 13.48
C GLY A 355 -10.87 3.25 12.36
N HIS A 356 -10.67 2.09 11.75
CA HIS A 356 -11.82 1.32 11.30
C HIS A 356 -12.44 0.61 12.53
N PRO A 357 -13.78 0.46 12.58
CA PRO A 357 -14.55 0.38 13.82
C PRO A 357 -14.27 -0.86 14.67
N ALA A 358 -14.70 -0.82 15.93
CA ALA A 358 -14.39 -1.66 17.10
C ALA A 358 -14.40 -3.20 16.97
N TYR A 359 -14.64 -3.78 15.80
CA TYR A 359 -14.26 -5.13 15.33
C TYR A 359 -14.92 -5.30 13.94
N MET A 360 -14.15 -5.36 12.84
CA MET A 360 -14.67 -5.35 11.44
C MET A 360 -15.49 -6.61 11.05
N GLY A 361 -16.66 -6.79 11.66
CA GLY A 361 -17.59 -7.89 11.42
C GLY A 361 -18.21 -7.85 10.03
N ASN A 362 -17.71 -8.67 9.10
CA ASN A 362 -18.42 -8.96 7.85
C ASN A 362 -19.47 -10.05 8.11
N ASN A 363 -20.76 -9.69 8.01
CA ASN A 363 -21.84 -10.67 8.04
C ASN A 363 -21.90 -11.41 6.68
N LEU A 364 -21.09 -12.46 6.54
CA LEU A 364 -21.01 -13.28 5.33
C LEU A 364 -22.36 -13.88 4.94
N ALA A 365 -23.24 -14.22 5.89
CA ALA A 365 -24.57 -14.73 5.60
C ALA A 365 -25.40 -13.67 4.84
N GLN A 366 -25.38 -12.42 5.32
CA GLN A 366 -26.05 -11.30 4.65
C GLN A 366 -25.47 -11.01 3.26
N LEU A 367 -24.14 -10.94 3.12
CA LEU A 367 -23.48 -10.65 1.84
C LEU A 367 -23.72 -11.76 0.80
N SER A 368 -23.83 -13.01 1.26
CA SER A 368 -24.15 -14.16 0.41
C SER A 368 -25.64 -14.31 0.09
N GLY A 369 -26.52 -13.48 0.69
CA GLY A 369 -27.96 -13.61 0.55
C GLY A 369 -28.54 -14.84 1.27
N ARG A 370 -27.76 -15.47 2.17
CA ARG A 370 -28.20 -16.58 3.01
C ARG A 370 -28.98 -16.03 4.22
N PRO A 371 -30.05 -16.71 4.68
CA PRO A 371 -30.81 -16.26 5.83
C PRO A 371 -29.92 -16.22 7.08
N ASP A 372 -29.78 -15.03 7.66
CA ASP A 372 -29.08 -14.81 8.91
C ASP A 372 -29.85 -15.49 10.06
N ARG A 373 -29.21 -16.42 10.77
CA ARG A 373 -29.80 -17.11 11.93
C ARG A 373 -29.50 -16.41 13.26
N SER A 374 -28.71 -15.34 13.25
CA SER A 374 -28.01 -14.83 14.44
C SER A 374 -28.63 -13.58 15.08
N ARG A 375 -29.52 -12.77 14.45
CA ARG A 375 -30.23 -11.70 15.20
C ARG A 375 -31.48 -11.08 14.55
N ASN A 376 -32.46 -10.80 15.43
CA ASN A 376 -33.57 -9.86 15.28
C ASN A 376 -33.08 -8.39 15.18
N ALA A 377 -33.62 -7.66 14.20
CA ALA A 377 -33.83 -6.19 14.10
C ALA A 377 -32.65 -5.21 14.32
N ALA A 378 -32.22 -4.49 13.25
CA ALA A 378 -32.55 -3.06 13.00
C ALA A 378 -31.67 -2.41 11.89
N ALA A 379 -32.35 -1.75 10.94
CA ALA A 379 -31.88 -0.75 9.94
C ALA A 379 -30.86 -1.20 8.86
N GLY A 380 -30.94 -0.86 7.58
CA GLY A 380 -31.81 0.00 6.77
C GLY A 380 -31.11 0.22 5.42
N ASN A 381 -31.49 -0.53 4.38
CA ASN A 381 -30.81 -0.51 3.07
C ASN A 381 -31.40 0.55 2.13
N GLY A 382 -30.56 1.47 1.65
CA GLY A 382 -30.81 2.28 0.46
C GLY A 382 -30.13 1.67 -0.78
N PRO A 383 -30.73 1.76 -1.99
CA PRO A 383 -30.19 1.12 -3.19
C PRO A 383 -28.98 1.88 -3.77
N ALA A 384 -28.03 1.13 -4.31
CA ALA A 384 -26.90 1.66 -5.07
C ALA A 384 -27.38 2.25 -6.42
N PRO A 385 -26.92 3.45 -6.82
CA PRO A 385 -27.25 3.99 -8.12
C PRO A 385 -26.40 3.33 -9.22
N THR A 386 -27.09 2.83 -10.24
CA THR A 386 -26.54 2.41 -11.53
C THR A 386 -26.34 3.63 -12.42
N GLY A 387 -25.16 3.77 -13.03
CA GLY A 387 -24.87 4.84 -13.98
C GLY A 387 -23.52 4.63 -14.68
N ALA A 388 -23.52 4.76 -16.00
CA ALA A 388 -22.40 4.45 -16.91
C ALA A 388 -21.09 5.19 -16.57
N SER A 389 -19.97 4.47 -16.68
CA SER A 389 -18.65 4.89 -16.19
C SER A 389 -17.98 5.96 -17.06
N PRO A 390 -17.57 7.11 -16.48
CA PRO A 390 -16.77 8.17 -17.15
C PRO A 390 -15.33 7.77 -17.55
N GLY A 391 -14.91 6.53 -17.27
CA GLY A 391 -13.51 6.11 -17.27
C GLY A 391 -12.80 6.16 -18.63
N LEU A 392 -13.51 5.86 -19.72
CA LEU A 392 -12.91 5.89 -21.06
C LEU A 392 -12.60 7.34 -21.53
N ALA A 393 -13.42 8.31 -21.11
CA ALA A 393 -13.19 9.72 -21.42
C ALA A 393 -12.06 10.33 -20.58
N ALA A 394 -11.84 9.83 -19.35
CA ALA A 394 -10.72 10.25 -18.50
C ALA A 394 -9.38 9.73 -19.03
N MET A 395 -9.36 8.51 -19.58
CA MET A 395 -8.15 7.92 -20.18
C MET A 395 -7.79 8.55 -21.54
N MET A 396 -8.77 9.09 -22.27
CA MET A 396 -8.55 9.81 -23.54
C MET A 396 -8.39 11.33 -23.40
N ARG A 397 -8.31 11.87 -22.18
CA ARG A 397 -7.97 13.28 -21.92
C ARG A 397 -6.46 13.58 -21.94
N ALA A 398 -5.71 12.87 -22.79
CA ALA A 398 -4.41 13.34 -23.24
C ALA A 398 -4.63 14.57 -24.14
N GLY A 399 -4.90 15.73 -23.53
CA GLY A 399 -5.16 17.00 -24.23
C GLY A 399 -6.29 17.88 -23.67
N GLY A 400 -6.89 17.55 -22.52
CA GLY A 400 -7.87 18.41 -21.84
C GLY A 400 -7.22 19.48 -20.95
N ALA A 401 -7.92 20.59 -20.71
CA ALA A 401 -7.50 21.60 -19.73
C ALA A 401 -7.32 20.98 -18.32
N GLU A 402 -6.27 21.37 -17.61
CA GLU A 402 -6.02 20.91 -16.23
C GLU A 402 -7.14 21.37 -15.30
N ASP A 403 -7.71 20.45 -14.50
CA ASP A 403 -8.81 20.76 -13.57
C ASP A 403 -8.32 20.95 -12.11
N HIS A 404 -7.01 21.00 -11.92
CA HIS A 404 -6.33 21.14 -10.61
C HIS A 404 -6.75 20.11 -9.55
N THR A 405 -7.28 18.95 -9.97
CA THR A 405 -7.59 17.84 -9.07
C THR A 405 -6.41 16.87 -8.92
N PHE A 406 -6.41 16.08 -7.84
CA PHE A 406 -5.38 15.07 -7.65
C PHE A 406 -5.52 13.96 -8.72
N PRO A 407 -4.42 13.54 -9.38
CA PRO A 407 -4.49 12.62 -10.52
C PRO A 407 -4.98 11.23 -10.13
N ASN A 408 -5.68 10.56 -11.06
CA ASN A 408 -5.93 9.13 -10.95
C ASN A 408 -4.69 8.35 -11.39
N LEU A 409 -3.90 7.89 -10.42
CA LEU A 409 -2.67 7.12 -10.65
C LEU A 409 -2.88 5.60 -10.64
N THR A 410 -4.10 5.12 -10.89
CA THR A 410 -4.43 3.68 -10.83
C THR A 410 -3.89 2.91 -12.05
N PRO A 411 -4.03 3.39 -13.29
CA PRO A 411 -3.49 2.69 -14.45
C PRO A 411 -1.97 2.42 -14.36
N GLU A 412 -1.22 3.41 -13.90
CA GLU A 412 0.25 3.36 -13.80
C GLU A 412 0.73 2.27 -12.84
N ARG A 413 -0.05 1.96 -11.78
CA ARG A 413 0.27 0.87 -10.84
C ARG A 413 0.29 -0.49 -11.54
N ASN A 414 -0.71 -0.75 -12.37
CA ASN A 414 -0.85 -2.03 -13.09
C ASN A 414 0.19 -2.13 -14.22
N LEU A 415 0.46 -1.04 -14.93
CA LEU A 415 1.47 -1.01 -15.99
C LEU A 415 2.89 -1.19 -15.42
N SER A 416 3.20 -0.57 -14.27
CA SER A 416 4.44 -0.80 -13.53
C SER A 416 4.68 -2.27 -13.22
N GLU A 417 3.65 -2.93 -12.68
CA GLU A 417 3.75 -4.33 -12.32
C GLU A 417 3.86 -5.23 -13.54
N ALA A 418 3.12 -4.94 -14.61
CA ALA A 418 3.23 -5.64 -15.89
C ALA A 418 4.66 -5.60 -16.45
N ALA A 419 5.35 -4.45 -16.39
CA ALA A 419 6.76 -4.35 -16.80
C ALA A 419 7.67 -5.21 -15.93
N ARG A 420 7.53 -5.14 -14.61
CA ARG A 420 8.35 -5.94 -13.66
C ARG A 420 8.06 -7.44 -13.77
N MET A 421 6.82 -7.82 -14.07
CA MET A 421 6.46 -9.20 -14.38
C MET A 421 7.14 -9.66 -15.67
N LYS A 422 7.20 -8.81 -16.70
CA LYS A 422 7.97 -9.08 -17.94
C LYS A 422 9.46 -9.20 -17.65
N TRP A 423 10.05 -8.37 -16.80
CA TRP A 423 11.45 -8.49 -16.36
C TRP A 423 11.74 -9.86 -15.74
N SER A 424 10.78 -10.45 -15.01
CA SER A 424 10.96 -11.74 -14.34
C SER A 424 11.22 -12.93 -15.29
N VAL A 425 10.84 -12.80 -16.57
CA VAL A 425 10.98 -13.84 -17.59
C VAL A 425 11.94 -13.46 -18.73
N THR A 426 12.57 -12.30 -18.64
CA THR A 426 13.37 -11.73 -19.73
C THR A 426 14.85 -11.70 -19.33
N PRO A 427 15.73 -12.49 -19.97
CA PRO A 427 17.14 -12.57 -19.57
C PRO A 427 18.00 -11.43 -20.15
N ASN A 428 17.49 -10.65 -21.10
CA ASN A 428 18.22 -9.56 -21.73
C ASN A 428 17.51 -8.23 -21.46
N PHE A 429 18.28 -7.19 -21.15
CA PHE A 429 17.76 -5.85 -20.88
C PHE A 429 16.88 -5.36 -22.04
N ALA A 430 17.40 -5.37 -23.27
CA ALA A 430 16.72 -4.84 -24.46
C ALA A 430 15.40 -5.55 -24.87
N ASP A 431 15.02 -6.66 -24.22
CA ASP A 431 13.83 -7.44 -24.55
C ASP A 431 12.61 -7.07 -23.65
N ALA A 432 12.73 -6.03 -22.82
CA ALA A 432 11.65 -5.48 -21.99
C ALA A 432 11.78 -3.95 -21.84
N ASN A 433 10.66 -3.26 -21.66
CA ASN A 433 10.65 -1.81 -21.41
C ASN A 433 11.07 -1.46 -19.97
N HIS A 434 11.64 -0.27 -19.76
CA HIS A 434 12.04 0.26 -18.46
C HIS A 434 11.58 1.71 -18.27
N TYR A 435 11.56 2.14 -17.00
CA TYR A 435 11.16 3.50 -16.68
C TYR A 435 12.07 4.55 -17.33
N PRO A 436 11.50 5.64 -17.85
CA PRO A 436 12.27 6.84 -18.17
C PRO A 436 13.11 7.30 -16.99
N ILE A 437 14.32 7.76 -17.25
CA ILE A 437 15.23 8.32 -16.26
C ILE A 437 15.03 9.83 -16.23
N VAL A 438 14.47 10.34 -15.13
CA VAL A 438 14.22 11.78 -14.92
C VAL A 438 15.07 12.29 -13.77
N THR A 439 15.85 13.37 -13.99
CA THR A 439 16.70 13.98 -12.96
C THR A 439 16.48 15.49 -12.89
N GLY A 440 16.68 16.09 -11.72
CA GLY A 440 16.53 17.53 -11.52
C GLY A 440 16.46 17.90 -10.05
N PRO A 441 16.23 19.19 -9.72
CA PRO A 441 16.23 19.65 -8.34
C PRO A 441 15.01 19.13 -7.58
N PHE A 442 15.23 18.53 -6.41
CA PHE A 442 14.15 18.11 -5.51
C PHE A 442 13.52 19.26 -4.72
N ALA A 443 14.29 20.33 -4.49
CA ALA A 443 13.86 21.49 -3.74
C ALA A 443 14.52 22.75 -4.31
N LEU A 444 13.75 23.82 -4.39
CA LEU A 444 14.20 25.16 -4.74
C LEU A 444 13.62 26.16 -3.74
N SER A 445 14.16 27.36 -3.72
CA SER A 445 13.59 28.43 -2.89
C SER A 445 13.73 29.76 -3.59
N ALA A 446 12.66 30.56 -3.56
CA ALA A 446 12.54 31.77 -4.37
C ALA A 446 11.66 32.81 -3.67
N LYS A 447 11.82 34.09 -4.02
CA LYS A 447 11.02 35.19 -3.50
C LYS A 447 9.72 35.36 -4.30
N PRO A 448 8.67 35.97 -3.72
CA PRO A 448 7.52 36.40 -4.49
C PRO A 448 7.92 37.28 -5.69
N GLY A 449 7.37 36.98 -6.87
CA GLY A 449 7.69 37.65 -8.14
C GLY A 449 9.03 37.23 -8.78
N GLU A 450 9.81 36.32 -8.18
CA GLU A 450 11.03 35.80 -8.77
C GLU A 450 10.73 34.74 -9.85
N THR A 451 11.38 34.85 -11.01
CA THR A 451 11.35 33.80 -12.03
C THR A 451 12.38 32.72 -11.70
N VAL A 452 11.90 31.51 -11.47
CA VAL A 452 12.68 30.31 -11.15
C VAL A 452 12.85 29.48 -12.40
N LYS A 453 14.08 29.05 -12.68
CA LYS A 453 14.38 28.04 -13.69
C LYS A 453 14.50 26.66 -13.04
N ILE A 454 13.68 25.71 -13.46
CA ILE A 454 13.76 24.31 -13.05
C ILE A 454 14.53 23.54 -14.12
N LYS A 455 15.76 23.16 -13.80
CA LYS A 455 16.66 22.41 -14.70
C LYS A 455 16.51 20.93 -14.47
N ALA A 456 15.74 20.25 -15.32
CA ALA A 456 15.62 18.80 -15.30
C ALA A 456 16.12 18.18 -16.60
N SER A 457 16.37 16.87 -16.57
CA SER A 457 16.66 16.03 -17.73
C SER A 457 15.70 14.86 -17.73
N ALA A 458 15.37 14.37 -18.93
CA ALA A 458 14.62 13.13 -19.13
C ALA A 458 15.25 12.36 -20.29
N GLN A 459 15.45 11.07 -20.11
CA GLN A 459 15.94 10.17 -21.15
C GLN A 459 15.28 8.81 -20.99
N ASP A 460 15.09 8.11 -22.10
CA ASP A 460 14.61 6.75 -22.09
C ASP A 460 15.79 5.78 -22.25
N PRO A 461 15.95 4.78 -21.37
CA PRO A 461 17.07 3.84 -21.45
C PRO A 461 16.93 2.82 -22.60
N ASP A 462 15.71 2.60 -23.10
CA ASP A 462 15.40 1.67 -24.18
C ASP A 462 15.40 2.36 -25.56
N GLY A 463 15.39 3.69 -25.56
CA GLY A 463 15.40 4.53 -26.76
C GLY A 463 14.02 4.93 -27.24
N ASP A 464 13.00 4.72 -26.40
CA ASP A 464 11.61 5.06 -26.66
C ASP A 464 11.38 6.58 -26.66
N ALA A 465 10.32 7.02 -27.33
CA ALA A 465 9.97 8.43 -27.41
C ALA A 465 9.32 8.89 -26.09
N LEU A 466 9.74 10.05 -25.59
CA LEU A 466 9.21 10.61 -24.34
C LEU A 466 8.17 11.71 -24.59
N ALA A 467 6.97 11.51 -24.05
CA ALA A 467 6.00 12.57 -23.82
C ALA A 467 6.30 13.24 -22.46
N LEU A 468 6.74 14.50 -22.50
CA LEU A 468 7.03 15.30 -21.31
C LEU A 468 5.89 16.23 -20.96
N LYS A 469 5.62 16.37 -19.66
CA LYS A 469 4.62 17.30 -19.14
C LYS A 469 5.04 17.85 -17.77
N TRP A 470 5.24 19.15 -17.67
CA TRP A 470 5.25 19.89 -16.42
C TRP A 470 3.85 20.33 -16.05
N TRP A 471 3.53 20.20 -14.76
CA TRP A 471 2.26 20.65 -14.23
C TRP A 471 2.34 20.94 -12.74
N TYR A 472 1.44 21.81 -12.31
CA TYR A 472 1.22 22.07 -10.90
C TYR A 472 0.59 20.84 -10.24
N PHE A 473 1.22 20.37 -9.17
CA PHE A 473 0.69 19.27 -8.37
C PHE A 473 -0.08 19.84 -7.18
N PRO A 474 -1.41 19.59 -7.05
CA PRO A 474 -2.30 20.34 -6.16
C PRO A 474 -2.23 19.91 -4.69
N VAL A 475 -1.04 20.08 -4.10
CA VAL A 475 -0.72 19.71 -2.71
C VAL A 475 0.18 20.74 -2.01
N GLY A 476 0.59 21.80 -2.70
CA GLY A 476 1.32 22.90 -2.07
C GLY A 476 0.43 23.64 -1.06
N THR A 477 1.06 24.37 -0.13
CA THR A 477 0.31 25.22 0.82
C THR A 477 -0.12 26.55 0.22
N TYR A 478 0.47 26.98 -0.91
CA TYR A 478 0.00 28.14 -1.66
C TYR A 478 -1.39 27.85 -2.24
N VAL A 479 -2.35 28.75 -1.98
CA VAL A 479 -3.70 28.64 -2.50
C VAL A 479 -3.77 29.38 -3.84
N LEU A 480 -4.15 28.66 -4.90
CA LEU A 480 -4.36 29.23 -6.23
C LEU A 480 -5.34 30.42 -6.17
N THR A 481 -4.92 31.55 -6.72
CA THR A 481 -5.78 32.74 -6.88
C THR A 481 -6.52 32.78 -8.21
N ASN A 482 -6.02 32.04 -9.21
CA ASN A 482 -6.66 31.77 -10.50
C ASN A 482 -5.97 30.57 -11.17
N ASP A 483 -6.59 30.03 -12.22
CA ASP A 483 -6.16 28.79 -12.90
C ASP A 483 -4.79 28.91 -13.59
N SER A 484 -4.33 30.13 -13.93
CA SER A 484 -3.03 30.34 -14.59
C SER A 484 -1.90 30.76 -13.65
N ALA A 485 -2.18 30.95 -12.35
CA ALA A 485 -1.21 31.45 -11.38
C ALA A 485 0.05 30.59 -11.26
N LEU A 486 -0.05 29.29 -11.60
CA LEU A 486 1.04 28.32 -11.55
C LEU A 486 1.35 27.70 -12.92
N ALA A 487 1.01 28.37 -14.03
CA ALA A 487 1.42 27.91 -15.36
C ALA A 487 2.95 28.06 -15.56
N VAL A 488 3.57 27.08 -16.22
CA VAL A 488 5.00 27.12 -16.57
C VAL A 488 5.19 27.52 -18.04
N ASP A 489 6.37 28.08 -18.39
CA ASP A 489 6.60 28.65 -19.72
C ASP A 489 6.87 27.60 -20.83
N SER A 490 7.46 26.45 -20.48
CA SER A 490 7.82 25.37 -21.43
C SER A 490 7.37 24.01 -20.91
N PRO A 491 6.04 23.76 -20.90
CA PRO A 491 5.45 22.63 -20.19
C PRO A 491 5.78 21.27 -20.81
N ASP A 492 6.20 21.22 -22.07
CA ASP A 492 6.47 20.00 -22.84
C ASP A 492 7.97 19.72 -23.03
N THR A 493 8.83 20.42 -22.28
CA THR A 493 10.29 20.23 -22.34
C THR A 493 10.87 19.90 -20.97
N ALA A 494 12.06 19.31 -20.94
CA ALA A 494 12.68 18.90 -19.67
C ALA A 494 12.99 20.09 -18.76
N GLU A 495 13.46 21.22 -19.31
CA GLU A 495 13.67 22.45 -18.53
C GLU A 495 12.46 23.37 -18.64
N THR A 496 12.08 24.01 -17.54
CA THR A 496 11.00 25.01 -17.59
C THR A 496 11.31 26.20 -16.70
N THR A 497 10.56 27.27 -16.89
CA THR A 497 10.58 28.45 -16.02
C THR A 497 9.19 28.73 -15.49
N PHE A 498 9.16 29.33 -14.31
CA PHE A 498 7.93 29.73 -13.62
C PHE A 498 8.20 30.98 -12.79
N THR A 499 7.23 31.88 -12.68
CA THR A 499 7.35 33.07 -11.82
C THR A 499 6.52 32.90 -10.57
N VAL A 500 7.16 32.93 -9.39
CA VAL A 500 6.50 32.80 -8.10
C VAL A 500 5.41 33.88 -7.97
N PRO A 501 4.17 33.53 -7.55
CA PRO A 501 3.10 34.51 -7.46
C PRO A 501 3.48 35.63 -6.51
N ALA A 502 3.21 36.88 -6.88
CA ALA A 502 3.61 38.05 -6.09
C ALA A 502 2.92 38.11 -4.71
N ASP A 503 1.80 37.42 -4.55
CA ASP A 503 1.02 37.32 -3.32
C ASP A 503 1.39 36.11 -2.44
N ALA A 504 2.30 35.25 -2.92
CA ALA A 504 2.79 34.13 -2.14
C ALA A 504 3.54 34.60 -0.90
N LYS A 505 3.37 33.89 0.22
CA LYS A 505 3.90 34.27 1.53
C LYS A 505 5.12 33.44 1.91
N PRO A 506 6.07 34.01 2.68
CA PRO A 506 7.18 33.25 3.23
C PRO A 506 6.73 31.98 3.93
N GLY A 507 7.38 30.86 3.61
CA GLY A 507 7.06 29.53 4.13
C GLY A 507 6.03 28.74 3.30
N GLU A 508 5.30 29.37 2.37
CA GLU A 508 4.40 28.63 1.49
C GLU A 508 5.17 27.74 0.51
N THR A 509 4.58 26.60 0.16
CA THR A 509 5.13 25.65 -0.79
C THR A 509 4.31 25.59 -2.08
N ILE A 510 5.03 25.48 -3.20
CA ILE A 510 4.48 25.23 -4.53
C ILE A 510 5.14 23.95 -5.06
N HIS A 511 4.36 23.04 -5.62
CA HIS A 511 4.84 21.74 -6.09
C HIS A 511 4.65 21.64 -7.61
N PHE A 512 5.76 21.45 -8.32
CA PHE A 512 5.73 21.10 -9.74
C PHE A 512 6.16 19.65 -9.93
N VAL A 513 5.51 18.97 -10.85
CA VAL A 513 5.87 17.63 -11.28
C VAL A 513 6.20 17.66 -12.76
N LEU A 514 7.38 17.18 -13.13
CA LEU A 514 7.67 16.73 -14.49
C LEU A 514 7.24 15.28 -14.58
N GLN A 515 6.33 14.98 -15.49
CA GLN A 515 5.95 13.65 -15.91
C GLN A 515 6.68 13.33 -17.21
N ALA A 516 7.35 12.17 -17.27
CA ALA A 516 7.89 11.60 -18.48
C ALA A 516 7.22 10.25 -18.71
N GLN A 517 6.55 10.10 -19.84
CA GLN A 517 5.90 8.86 -20.27
C GLN A 517 6.55 8.39 -21.57
N ASP A 518 6.96 7.12 -21.61
CA ASP A 518 7.48 6.49 -22.82
C ASP A 518 6.34 6.03 -23.76
N ASP A 519 6.71 5.46 -24.91
CA ASP A 519 5.81 4.75 -25.82
C ASP A 519 6.11 3.24 -25.93
N GLY A 520 6.76 2.67 -24.91
CA GLY A 520 7.10 1.25 -24.81
C GLY A 520 5.92 0.34 -24.45
N ASP A 521 6.18 -0.97 -24.29
CA ASP A 521 5.17 -1.97 -23.92
C ASP A 521 5.57 -2.79 -22.66
N PRO A 522 4.84 -2.64 -21.53
CA PRO A 522 3.77 -1.66 -21.31
C PRO A 522 4.35 -0.25 -21.21
N VAL A 523 3.50 0.76 -21.43
CA VAL A 523 3.87 2.17 -21.24
C VAL A 523 4.24 2.43 -19.78
N LEU A 524 5.38 3.07 -19.53
CA LEU A 524 5.82 3.46 -18.19
C LEU A 524 5.90 4.97 -18.03
N THR A 525 5.67 5.42 -16.80
CA THR A 525 5.64 6.85 -16.46
C THR A 525 6.48 7.11 -15.21
N LYS A 526 7.53 7.91 -15.35
CA LYS A 526 8.36 8.39 -14.24
C LYS A 526 8.07 9.86 -13.97
N TYR A 527 8.16 10.25 -12.70
CA TYR A 527 7.95 11.63 -12.26
C TYR A 527 9.22 12.24 -11.67
N LEU A 528 9.28 13.57 -11.66
CA LEU A 528 10.19 14.35 -10.82
C LEU A 528 9.38 15.44 -10.11
N ARG A 529 9.25 15.31 -8.79
CA ARG A 529 8.67 16.37 -7.95
C ARG A 529 9.73 17.38 -7.49
N THR A 530 9.51 18.64 -7.86
CA THR A 530 10.25 19.81 -7.37
C THR A 530 9.39 20.59 -6.39
N VAL A 531 9.87 20.79 -5.16
CA VAL A 531 9.21 21.63 -4.15
C VAL A 531 9.85 23.01 -4.11
N ILE A 532 9.06 24.07 -4.29
CA ILE A 532 9.52 25.45 -4.24
C ILE A 532 9.03 26.05 -2.92
N THR A 533 9.96 26.46 -2.07
CA THR A 533 9.66 27.16 -0.81
C THR A 533 9.81 28.66 -1.01
N VAL A 534 8.74 29.41 -0.72
CA VAL A 534 8.74 30.87 -0.79
C VAL A 534 9.53 31.44 0.39
N LYS A 535 10.50 32.31 0.12
CA LYS A 535 11.37 32.93 1.15
C LYS A 535 10.83 34.24 1.70
#